data_AF-A0A959SYU1-F1
#
_entry.id   AF-A0A959SYU1-F1
#
_cell.length_a   1.000
_cell.length_b   1.000
_cell.length_c   1.000
_cell.angle_alpha   90.00
_cell.angle_beta   90.00
_cell.angle_gamma   90.00
#
_symmetry.space_group_name_H-M   'P 1'
#
loop_
_entity.id
_entity.type
_entity.pdbx_description
1 polymer ?
#
loop_
_entity_poly.entity_id
_entity_poly.type
_entity_poly.pdbx_seq_one_letter_code
_entity_poly.pdbx_strand_id
1 'polypeptide(L)'
;MNKLVSGKVCLAASAFFLCIACKSQQGASKNEDLLNKIITVKDVKRVESTLASDDMRGRRTFTPDIDKAADFIAAEFAAAKLDKLPGANSYKQEFALIRATAQSQSAVLDGQSIDNKNILVITTKEQLKITETSGYEKVFIKQGTNLQREAR
;
A
#
# COMPACT_ATOMS: atom_id res chain seq x y z
N MET A 1 23.64 -45.25 60.94
CA MET A 1 24.98 -45.10 61.56
C MET A 1 25.52 -43.74 61.18
N ASN A 2 25.54 -42.83 62.15
CA ASN A 2 26.04 -41.45 62.05
C ASN A 2 27.56 -41.42 61.83
N LYS A 3 28.03 -40.53 60.95
CA LYS A 3 29.25 -39.75 61.20
C LYS A 3 29.08 -38.32 60.70
N LEU A 4 29.05 -37.40 61.67
CA LEU A 4 29.37 -35.98 61.56
C LEU A 4 30.89 -35.82 61.35
N VAL A 5 31.28 -34.89 60.46
CA VAL A 5 32.51 -34.06 60.56
C VAL A 5 32.18 -32.76 59.81
N SER A 6 31.76 -31.66 60.45
CA SER A 6 32.52 -30.61 61.15
C SER A 6 33.55 -29.86 60.31
N GLY A 7 33.28 -28.56 60.08
CA GLY A 7 34.31 -27.52 60.09
C GLY A 7 34.55 -26.73 58.79
N LYS A 8 33.95 -25.55 58.68
CA LYS A 8 34.62 -24.22 58.80
C LYS A 8 33.71 -23.12 58.24
N VAL A 9 33.16 -22.34 59.16
CA VAL A 9 32.64 -21.00 58.90
C VAL A 9 33.83 -20.11 58.53
N CYS A 10 33.76 -19.44 57.38
CA CYS A 10 34.58 -18.28 57.09
C CYS A 10 33.66 -17.18 56.58
N LEU A 11 33.31 -16.27 57.48
CA LEU A 11 32.60 -15.03 57.19
C LEU A 11 33.67 -13.99 56.81
N ALA A 12 33.73 -13.59 55.54
CA ALA A 12 34.47 -12.40 55.13
C ALA A 12 33.59 -11.59 54.17
N ALA A 13 33.10 -10.47 54.69
CA ALA A 13 32.40 -9.44 53.96
C ALA A 13 33.34 -8.77 52.94
N SER A 14 32.85 -8.45 51.74
CA SER A 14 33.10 -7.19 51.02
C SER A 14 32.57 -7.28 49.58
N ALA A 15 31.64 -6.38 49.26
CA ALA A 15 31.42 -5.80 47.94
C ALA A 15 31.45 -6.73 46.70
N PHE A 16 30.30 -7.32 46.36
CA PHE A 16 29.97 -7.61 44.95
C PHE A 16 28.78 -6.74 44.55
N PHE A 17 29.08 -5.45 44.43
CA PHE A 17 28.21 -4.46 43.79
C PHE A 17 28.19 -4.78 42.29
N LEU A 18 26.97 -4.87 41.75
CA LEU A 18 26.64 -4.57 40.34
C LEU A 18 27.37 -5.37 39.26
N CYS A 19 26.79 -6.50 38.87
CA CYS A 19 26.67 -6.90 37.46
C CYS A 19 25.55 -7.94 37.27
N ILE A 20 24.33 -7.57 37.69
CA ILE A 20 23.14 -7.90 36.91
C ILE A 20 23.16 -6.96 35.71
N ALA A 21 23.97 -7.28 34.71
CA ALA A 21 23.87 -6.73 33.38
C ALA A 21 24.62 -7.64 32.40
N CYS A 22 23.89 -8.10 31.39
CA CYS A 22 24.41 -8.58 30.12
C CYS A 22 25.10 -9.96 30.07
N LYS A 23 24.28 -11.02 30.18
CA LYS A 23 24.55 -12.30 29.48
C LYS A 23 23.41 -12.73 28.55
N SER A 24 22.59 -11.77 28.09
CA SER A 24 21.50 -12.04 27.15
C SER A 24 21.54 -11.02 26.01
N GLN A 25 22.61 -10.99 25.22
CA GLN A 25 22.66 -10.09 24.06
C GLN A 25 23.77 -10.44 23.07
N GLN A 26 23.81 -11.66 22.54
CA GLN A 26 24.58 -11.91 21.31
C GLN A 26 23.80 -12.86 20.40
N GLY A 27 22.92 -12.28 19.58
CA GLY A 27 22.10 -13.03 18.62
C GLY A 27 21.70 -12.26 17.36
N ALA A 28 22.33 -11.11 17.05
CA ALA A 28 21.89 -10.22 15.96
C ALA A 28 22.96 -9.85 14.91
N SER A 29 24.16 -10.45 14.90
CA SER A 29 25.26 -9.90 14.08
C SER A 29 25.47 -10.55 12.70
N LYS A 30 25.11 -11.84 12.49
CA LYS A 30 25.51 -12.53 11.24
C LYS A 30 24.65 -12.20 10.02
N ASN A 31 23.39 -11.81 10.20
CA ASN A 31 22.48 -11.51 9.09
C ASN A 31 22.59 -10.04 8.63
N GLU A 32 22.83 -9.10 9.54
CA GLU A 32 23.04 -7.67 9.23
C GLU A 32 24.23 -7.47 8.27
N ASP A 33 25.35 -8.15 8.51
CA ASP A 33 26.55 -8.04 7.67
C ASP A 33 26.35 -8.63 6.26
N LEU A 34 25.55 -9.70 6.14
CA LEU A 34 25.19 -10.28 4.84
C LEU A 34 24.19 -9.37 4.09
N LEU A 35 23.24 -8.78 4.81
CA LEU A 35 22.25 -7.84 4.25
C LEU A 35 22.92 -6.58 3.73
N ASN A 36 23.86 -6.01 4.48
CA ASN A 36 24.63 -4.83 4.08
C ASN A 36 25.55 -5.10 2.87
N LYS A 37 25.89 -6.37 2.62
CA LYS A 37 26.66 -6.79 1.45
C LYS A 37 25.80 -7.00 0.20
N ILE A 38 24.53 -7.34 0.38
CA ILE A 38 23.56 -7.57 -0.71
C ILE A 38 22.85 -6.27 -1.08
N ILE A 39 22.44 -5.48 -0.08
CA ILE A 39 21.73 -4.21 -0.23
C ILE A 39 22.69 -3.10 0.20
N THR A 40 23.19 -2.35 -0.78
CA THR A 40 24.07 -1.21 -0.49
C THR A 40 23.28 0.08 -0.48
N VAL A 41 23.59 0.99 0.45
CA VAL A 41 22.99 2.34 0.50
C VAL A 41 23.21 3.08 -0.82
N LYS A 42 24.33 2.83 -1.49
CA LYS A 42 24.65 3.42 -2.80
C LYS A 42 23.64 3.00 -3.87
N ASP A 43 23.29 1.72 -3.94
CA ASP A 43 22.37 1.21 -4.94
C ASP A 43 20.94 1.67 -4.67
N VAL A 44 20.50 1.63 -3.41
CA VAL A 44 19.17 2.14 -3.02
C VAL A 44 19.06 3.62 -3.36
N LYS A 45 20.06 4.43 -2.97
CA LYS A 45 20.08 5.86 -3.28
C LYS A 45 20.05 6.12 -4.79
N ARG A 46 20.78 5.34 -5.60
CA ARG A 46 20.75 5.45 -7.06
C ARG A 46 19.33 5.23 -7.58
N VAL A 47 18.71 4.11 -7.24
CA VAL A 47 17.36 3.74 -7.70
C VAL A 47 16.34 4.79 -7.28
N GLU A 48 16.34 5.19 -6.01
CA GLU A 48 15.43 6.22 -5.48
C GLU A 48 15.63 7.56 -6.18
N SER A 49 16.88 8.00 -6.35
CA SER A 49 17.19 9.27 -7.01
C SER A 49 16.79 9.29 -8.48
N THR A 50 17.03 8.20 -9.22
CA THR A 50 16.57 8.07 -10.61
C THR A 50 15.05 8.15 -10.68
N LEU A 51 14.36 7.38 -9.84
CA LEU A 51 12.91 7.34 -9.82
C LEU A 51 12.32 8.71 -9.44
N ALA A 52 12.96 9.45 -8.53
CA ALA A 52 12.54 10.77 -8.05
C ALA A 52 13.00 11.93 -8.94
N SER A 53 13.83 11.68 -9.95
CA SER A 53 14.35 12.71 -10.84
C SER A 53 13.26 13.34 -11.72
N ASP A 54 13.50 14.57 -12.15
CA ASP A 54 12.64 15.29 -13.09
C ASP A 54 12.55 14.57 -14.45
N ASP A 55 13.57 13.78 -14.81
CA ASP A 55 13.59 12.97 -16.06
C ASP A 55 12.47 11.94 -16.10
N MET A 56 12.04 11.45 -14.93
CA MET A 56 10.89 10.55 -14.82
C MET A 56 9.55 11.26 -14.97
N ARG A 57 9.52 12.60 -14.94
CA ARG A 57 8.34 13.48 -15.15
C ARG A 57 7.13 13.16 -14.27
N GLY A 58 7.33 12.43 -13.17
CA GLY A 58 6.31 11.98 -12.25
C GLY A 58 5.73 10.60 -12.58
N ARG A 59 4.93 10.06 -11.64
CA ARG A 59 4.37 8.69 -11.72
C ARG A 59 2.86 8.66 -11.52
N ARG A 60 2.20 9.72 -12.01
CA ARG A 60 0.75 9.84 -11.90
C ARG A 60 0.08 8.77 -12.76
N THR A 61 -0.91 8.08 -12.21
CA THR A 61 -1.70 7.10 -12.96
C THR A 61 -2.36 7.74 -14.18
N PHE A 62 -2.54 6.96 -15.25
CA PHE A 62 -3.09 7.41 -16.54
C PHE A 62 -2.27 8.51 -17.24
N THR A 63 -0.95 8.51 -17.05
CA THR A 63 -0.02 9.33 -17.83
C THR A 63 0.98 8.43 -18.54
N PRO A 64 1.47 8.78 -19.74
CA PRO A 64 2.48 7.97 -20.43
C PRO A 64 3.81 7.90 -19.67
N ASP A 65 4.04 8.79 -18.71
CA ASP A 65 5.26 8.82 -17.90
C ASP A 65 5.34 7.73 -16.85
N ILE A 66 4.20 7.18 -16.42
CA ILE A 66 4.20 6.01 -15.53
C ILE A 66 4.89 4.80 -16.18
N ASP A 67 4.81 4.70 -17.51
CA ASP A 67 5.42 3.60 -18.27
C ASP A 67 6.94 3.70 -18.26
N LYS A 68 7.51 4.91 -18.28
CA LYS A 68 8.97 5.12 -18.17
C LYS A 68 9.52 4.61 -16.84
N ALA A 69 8.83 4.93 -15.75
CA ALA A 69 9.22 4.44 -14.42
C ALA A 69 9.05 2.91 -14.32
N ALA A 70 7.98 2.37 -14.90
CA ALA A 70 7.76 0.92 -14.97
C ALA A 70 8.85 0.21 -15.79
N ASP A 71 9.28 0.79 -16.90
CA ASP A 71 10.37 0.28 -17.73
C ASP A 71 11.71 0.27 -16.99
N PHE A 72 12.01 1.35 -16.27
CA PHE A 72 13.21 1.42 -15.43
C PHE A 72 13.22 0.31 -14.37
N ILE A 73 12.13 0.14 -13.63
CA ILE A 73 12.03 -0.92 -12.61
C ILE A 73 12.11 -2.32 -13.23
N ALA A 74 11.47 -2.54 -14.39
CA ALA A 74 11.56 -3.80 -15.11
C ALA A 74 12.99 -4.11 -15.55
N ALA A 75 13.77 -3.10 -15.95
CA ALA A 75 15.18 -3.25 -16.29
C ALA A 75 16.03 -3.58 -15.05
N GLU A 76 15.77 -2.95 -13.90
CA GLU A 76 16.44 -3.28 -12.63
C GLU A 76 16.15 -4.73 -12.20
N PHE A 77 14.91 -5.20 -12.38
CA PHE A 77 14.53 -6.58 -12.09
C PHE A 77 15.22 -7.59 -13.02
N ALA A 78 15.33 -7.25 -14.31
CA ALA A 78 16.08 -8.05 -15.28
C ALA A 78 17.58 -8.10 -14.92
N ALA A 79 18.18 -6.97 -14.55
CA ALA A 79 19.57 -6.88 -14.13
C ALA A 79 19.84 -7.70 -12.85
N ALA A 80 18.89 -7.70 -11.92
CA ALA A 80 18.91 -8.53 -10.72
C ALA A 80 18.61 -10.01 -10.98
N LYS A 81 18.29 -10.40 -12.23
CA LYS A 81 17.95 -11.77 -12.64
C LYS A 81 16.78 -12.35 -11.84
N LEU A 82 15.80 -11.53 -11.52
CA LEU A 82 14.58 -12.00 -10.85
C LEU A 82 13.74 -12.82 -11.82
N ASP A 83 13.10 -13.87 -11.29
CA ASP A 83 12.12 -14.63 -12.05
C ASP A 83 10.87 -13.79 -12.30
N LYS A 84 10.29 -13.95 -13.49
CA LYS A 84 8.99 -13.38 -13.80
C LYS A 84 7.90 -14.17 -13.08
N LEU A 85 6.75 -13.55 -12.90
CA LEU A 85 5.60 -14.26 -12.36
C LEU A 85 5.18 -15.41 -13.29
N PRO A 86 4.66 -16.52 -12.74
CA PRO A 86 4.18 -17.64 -13.54
C PRO A 86 3.16 -17.19 -14.59
N GLY A 87 3.38 -17.54 -15.86
CA GLY A 87 2.51 -17.16 -16.97
C GLY A 87 2.67 -15.70 -17.45
N ALA A 88 3.55 -14.90 -16.85
CA ALA A 88 3.83 -13.54 -17.29
C ALA A 88 4.94 -13.52 -18.35
N ASN A 89 4.73 -12.75 -19.42
CA ASN A 89 5.73 -12.56 -20.47
C ASN A 89 6.75 -11.46 -20.14
N SER A 90 6.41 -10.56 -19.21
CA SER A 90 7.22 -9.42 -18.79
C SER A 90 7.23 -9.27 -17.26
N TYR A 91 7.98 -8.30 -16.74
CA TYR A 91 7.93 -7.91 -15.32
C TYR A 91 6.75 -6.98 -15.00
N LYS A 92 5.97 -6.56 -16.00
CA LYS A 92 4.83 -5.68 -15.82
C LYS A 92 3.56 -6.49 -15.54
N GLN A 93 2.75 -6.00 -14.62
CA GLN A 93 1.40 -6.52 -14.37
C GLN A 93 0.39 -5.55 -15.00
N GLU A 94 -0.09 -5.89 -16.18
CA GLU A 94 -1.06 -5.09 -16.90
C GLU A 94 -2.48 -5.43 -16.43
N PHE A 95 -3.30 -4.40 -16.22
CA PHE A 95 -4.71 -4.54 -15.90
C PHE A 95 -5.52 -3.43 -16.56
N ALA A 96 -6.73 -3.76 -17.00
CA ALA A 96 -7.63 -2.80 -17.62
C ALA A 96 -8.45 -2.07 -16.55
N LEU A 97 -8.53 -0.74 -16.67
CA LEU A 97 -9.44 0.09 -15.89
C LEU A 97 -10.54 0.64 -16.81
N ILE A 98 -11.79 0.30 -16.50
CA ILE A 98 -12.95 0.82 -17.22
C ILE A 98 -13.47 2.05 -16.47
N ARG A 99 -13.55 3.19 -17.16
CA ARG A 99 -14.17 4.42 -16.65
C ARG A 99 -15.44 4.72 -17.45
N ALA A 100 -16.59 4.55 -16.81
CA ALA A 100 -17.86 4.99 -17.38
C ALA A 100 -17.96 6.53 -17.32
N THR A 101 -18.36 7.14 -18.44
CA THR A 101 -18.63 8.59 -18.53
C THR A 101 -20.02 8.78 -19.13
N ALA A 102 -20.87 9.57 -18.48
CA ALA A 102 -22.21 9.84 -18.98
C ALA A 102 -22.14 10.71 -20.26
N GLN A 103 -22.72 10.23 -21.35
CA GLN A 103 -22.74 10.97 -22.63
C GLN A 103 -23.94 11.91 -22.74
N SER A 104 -25.10 11.48 -22.26
CA SER A 104 -26.33 12.25 -22.26
C SER A 104 -27.20 11.84 -21.08
N GLN A 105 -28.00 12.78 -20.61
CA GLN A 105 -28.96 12.57 -19.54
C GLN A 105 -30.15 13.49 -19.75
N SER A 106 -31.32 13.05 -19.31
CA SER A 106 -32.54 13.85 -19.24
C SER A 106 -33.41 13.29 -18.12
N ALA A 107 -34.12 14.15 -17.41
CA ALA A 107 -35.05 13.74 -16.38
C ALA A 107 -36.29 14.64 -16.41
N VAL A 108 -37.42 14.03 -16.07
CA VAL A 108 -38.68 14.72 -15.82
C VAL A 108 -39.12 14.31 -14.42
N LEU A 109 -39.39 15.29 -13.57
CA LEU A 109 -39.94 15.10 -12.24
C LEU A 109 -41.20 15.93 -12.11
N ASP A 110 -42.29 15.32 -11.65
CA ASP A 110 -43.60 15.97 -11.51
C ASP A 110 -44.08 16.71 -12.78
N GLY A 111 -43.79 16.14 -13.95
CA GLY A 111 -44.14 16.71 -15.25
C GLY A 111 -43.25 17.88 -15.71
N GLN A 112 -42.27 18.30 -14.92
CA GLN A 112 -41.31 19.35 -15.27
C GLN A 112 -39.97 18.76 -15.68
N SER A 113 -39.39 19.28 -16.76
CA SER A 113 -38.04 18.90 -17.19
C SER A 113 -36.99 19.52 -16.26
N ILE A 114 -36.02 18.71 -15.84
CA ILE A 114 -34.90 19.15 -14.99
C ILE A 114 -33.72 19.51 -15.90
N ASP A 115 -33.08 20.65 -15.64
CA ASP A 115 -31.83 21.05 -16.31
C ASP A 115 -30.73 20.01 -16.07
N ASN A 116 -30.00 19.64 -17.14
CA ASN A 116 -28.93 18.64 -17.07
C ASN A 116 -27.85 18.95 -16.03
N LYS A 117 -27.61 20.23 -15.68
CA LYS A 117 -26.65 20.60 -14.63
C LYS A 117 -27.09 20.20 -13.22
N ASN A 118 -28.40 19.95 -13.03
CA ASN A 118 -29.01 19.55 -11.77
C ASN A 118 -29.22 18.03 -11.67
N ILE A 119 -28.74 17.27 -12.66
CA ILE A 119 -28.85 15.81 -12.71
C ILE A 119 -27.45 15.21 -12.55
N LEU A 120 -27.33 14.21 -11.68
CA LEU A 120 -26.11 13.41 -11.53
C LEU A 120 -26.50 11.93 -11.61
N VAL A 121 -25.93 11.21 -12.57
CA VAL A 121 -26.11 9.77 -12.72
C VAL A 121 -24.76 9.09 -12.64
N ILE A 122 -24.64 8.10 -11.75
CA ILE A 122 -23.44 7.28 -11.61
C ILE A 122 -23.84 5.83 -11.93
N THR A 123 -23.40 5.33 -13.08
CA THR A 123 -23.70 3.96 -13.50
C THR A 123 -22.61 3.41 -14.41
N THR A 124 -22.47 2.08 -14.43
CA THR A 124 -21.65 1.34 -15.39
C THR A 124 -22.48 0.73 -16.52
N LYS A 125 -23.82 0.87 -16.49
CA LYS A 125 -24.70 0.42 -17.56
C LYS A 125 -24.62 1.37 -18.75
N GLU A 126 -24.59 0.83 -19.97
CA GLU A 126 -24.59 1.63 -21.20
C GLU A 126 -25.83 2.52 -21.32
N GLN A 127 -26.99 2.01 -20.91
CA GLN A 127 -28.24 2.75 -20.87
C GLN A 127 -28.96 2.47 -19.55
N LEU A 128 -29.39 3.55 -18.89
CA LEU A 128 -30.18 3.52 -17.67
C LEU A 128 -31.50 4.25 -17.90
N LYS A 129 -32.60 3.50 -17.86
CA LYS A 129 -33.96 4.06 -17.90
C LYS A 129 -34.62 3.84 -16.56
N ILE A 130 -35.04 4.93 -15.91
CA ILE A 130 -35.72 4.92 -14.62
C ILE A 130 -37.12 5.48 -14.82
N THR A 131 -38.09 4.75 -14.29
CA THR A 131 -39.51 5.08 -14.23
C THR A 131 -40.04 4.78 -12.83
N GLU A 132 -41.27 5.19 -12.52
CA GLU A 132 -41.92 4.90 -11.24
C GLU A 132 -42.02 3.41 -10.91
N THR A 133 -42.01 2.56 -11.94
CA THR A 133 -42.08 1.09 -11.83
C THR A 133 -40.72 0.42 -11.72
N SER A 134 -39.61 1.18 -11.73
CA SER A 134 -38.26 0.63 -11.80
C SER A 134 -37.72 0.10 -10.46
N GLY A 135 -38.47 0.25 -9.36
CA GLY A 135 -38.14 -0.35 -8.06
C GLY A 135 -36.98 0.31 -7.30
N TYR A 136 -36.64 1.57 -7.61
CA TYR A 136 -35.64 2.32 -6.87
C TYR A 136 -36.24 3.02 -5.64
N GLU A 137 -35.48 3.07 -4.55
CA GLU A 137 -35.83 3.84 -3.37
C GLU A 137 -35.59 5.33 -3.61
N LYS A 138 -36.51 6.17 -3.11
CA LYS A 138 -36.37 7.62 -3.13
C LYS A 138 -35.91 8.10 -1.75
N VAL A 139 -34.72 8.68 -1.70
CA VAL A 139 -34.15 9.26 -0.48
C VAL A 139 -33.98 10.76 -0.64
N PHE A 140 -34.38 11.54 0.37
CA PHE A 140 -34.18 12.98 0.40
C PHE A 140 -32.94 13.33 1.22
N ILE A 141 -31.94 13.91 0.57
CA ILE A 141 -30.66 14.29 1.18
C ILE A 141 -30.68 15.79 1.50
N LYS A 142 -30.52 16.15 2.77
CA LYS A 142 -30.59 17.56 3.24
C LYS A 142 -29.37 18.37 2.79
N GLN A 143 -29.55 19.68 2.62
CA GLN A 143 -28.44 20.59 2.35
C GLN A 143 -27.34 20.46 3.41
N GLY A 144 -26.07 20.42 2.98
CA GLY A 144 -24.91 20.30 3.86
C GLY A 144 -24.54 18.86 4.25
N THR A 145 -25.33 17.86 3.85
CA THR A 145 -24.99 16.44 4.07
C THR A 145 -24.17 15.86 2.91
N ASN A 146 -23.48 14.74 3.16
CA ASN A 146 -22.56 14.16 2.18
C ASN A 146 -23.29 13.16 1.27
N LEU A 147 -23.43 13.51 -0.02
CA LEU A 147 -24.11 12.68 -1.02
C LEU A 147 -23.54 11.25 -1.10
N GLN A 148 -22.21 11.09 -1.05
CA GLN A 148 -21.56 9.77 -1.18
C GLN A 148 -21.78 8.86 0.03
N ARG A 149 -22.10 9.42 1.20
CA ARG A 149 -22.43 8.66 2.42
C ARG A 149 -23.89 8.24 2.43
N GLU A 150 -24.79 9.15 2.05
CA GLU A 150 -26.24 8.94 2.12
C GLU A 150 -26.80 8.12 0.94
N ALA A 151 -26.10 8.12 -0.21
CA ALA A 151 -26.54 7.42 -1.42
C ALA A 151 -25.91 6.02 -1.60
N ARG A 152 -25.39 5.40 -0.53
CA ARG A 152 -24.72 4.08 -0.55
C ARG A 152 -25.63 2.96 -0.05
#